data_AF-A0A1H2YQ60-F1
#
_entry.id   AF-A0A1H2YQ60-F1
#
_cell.length_a   1.000
_cell.length_b   1.000
_cell.length_c   1.000
_cell.angle_alpha   90.00
_cell.angle_beta   90.00
_cell.angle_gamma   90.00
#
_symmetry.space_group_name_H-M   'P 1'
#
loop_
_entity.id
_entity.type
_entity.pdbx_description
1 polymer ?
#
loop_
_entity_poly.entity_id
_entity_poly.type
_entity_poly.pdbx_seq_one_letter_code
_entity_poly.pdbx_strand_id
1 'polypeptide(L)'
;MNAKGQAGIPGELCNWITFLAKALPLRSTDTFIELLIGAMLTPTGFVTDAYLMLTMRNHWTSYYKWLQQGKWSWLALARQFMRLVLASVTHDVVHLAIITRRTSKEPVALPLLFRLMPASSNTGKLVAANTLVRAVQSLFRGLRV
;
A
#
# COMPACT_ATOMS: atom_id res chain seq x y z
N MET A 1 20.85 5.16 28.99
CA MET A 1 19.65 4.29 28.93
C MET A 1 20.09 2.91 28.50
N ASN A 2 19.91 1.93 29.37
CA ASN A 2 20.43 0.57 29.22
C ASN A 2 19.31 -0.32 28.63
N ALA A 3 19.04 -0.18 27.33
CA ALA A 3 18.09 -1.04 26.64
C ALA A 3 18.78 -2.37 26.33
N LYS A 4 18.75 -3.31 27.29
CA LYS A 4 19.00 -4.72 27.00
C LYS A 4 18.02 -5.12 25.90
N GLY A 5 18.53 -5.37 24.70
CA GLY A 5 17.76 -5.63 23.50
C GLY A 5 16.91 -6.90 23.62
N GLN A 6 15.75 -6.78 24.25
CA GLN A 6 14.62 -7.67 24.03
C GLN A 6 13.83 -7.10 22.88
N ALA A 7 14.23 -7.42 21.66
CA ALA A 7 13.45 -7.10 20.49
C ALA A 7 13.62 -8.23 19.48
N GLY A 8 12.94 -9.35 19.72
CA GLY A 8 12.45 -10.11 18.59
C GLY A 8 11.48 -9.18 17.87
N ILE A 9 11.85 -8.69 16.69
CA ILE A 9 10.90 -8.03 15.79
C ILE A 9 9.68 -8.96 15.74
N PRO A 10 8.44 -8.48 15.96
CA PRO A 10 7.27 -9.33 15.87
C PRO A 10 7.32 -10.10 14.55
N GLY A 11 7.30 -11.43 14.61
CA GLY A 11 7.55 -12.29 13.44
C GLY A 11 6.67 -11.92 12.25
N GLU A 12 5.44 -11.49 12.53
CA GLU A 12 4.50 -10.96 11.54
C GLU A 12 5.02 -9.74 10.79
N LEU A 13 5.56 -8.73 11.48
CA LEU A 13 6.12 -7.55 10.84
C LEU A 13 7.31 -7.93 9.95
N CYS A 14 8.17 -8.82 10.43
CA CYS A 14 9.29 -9.33 9.63
C CYS A 14 8.80 -10.07 8.38
N ASN A 15 7.77 -10.92 8.51
CA ASN A 15 7.16 -11.64 7.41
C ASN A 15 6.52 -10.69 6.39
N TRP A 16 5.80 -9.66 6.85
CA TRP A 16 5.15 -8.67 5.99
C TRP A 16 6.19 -7.86 5.20
N ILE A 17 7.22 -7.35 5.87
CA ILE A 17 8.30 -6.61 5.21
C ILE A 17 9.02 -7.49 4.19
N THR A 18 9.35 -8.72 4.57
CA THR A 18 9.99 -9.70 3.67
C THR A 18 9.11 -10.03 2.47
N PHE A 19 7.80 -10.16 2.68
CA PHE A 19 6.84 -10.43 1.62
C PHE A 19 6.74 -9.27 0.64
N LEU A 20 6.75 -8.02 1.12
CA LEU A 20 6.76 -6.82 0.26
C LEU A 20 8.07 -6.68 -0.51
N ALA A 21 9.20 -6.95 0.15
CA ALA A 21 10.54 -6.88 -0.46
C ALA A 21 10.70 -7.78 -1.69
N LYS A 22 9.96 -8.89 -1.78
CA LYS A 22 9.95 -9.77 -2.98
C LYS A 22 9.53 -9.05 -4.27
N ALA A 23 8.87 -7.90 -4.19
CA ALA A 23 8.49 -7.11 -5.36
C ALA A 23 9.63 -6.23 -5.89
N LEU A 24 10.77 -6.18 -5.18
CA LEU A 24 11.87 -5.26 -5.43
C LEU A 24 13.14 -6.02 -5.86
N PRO A 25 14.06 -5.35 -6.59
CA PRO A 25 15.40 -5.88 -6.80
C PRO A 25 16.13 -6.14 -5.47
N LEU A 26 16.86 -7.25 -5.40
CA LEU A 26 17.66 -7.65 -4.22
C LEU A 26 18.53 -6.49 -3.70
N ARG A 27 19.23 -5.80 -4.59
CA ARG A 27 20.14 -4.70 -4.26
C ARG A 27 19.46 -3.49 -3.61
N SER A 28 18.15 -3.30 -3.82
CA SER A 28 17.41 -2.16 -3.25
C SER A 28 16.54 -2.51 -2.06
N THR A 29 16.57 -3.76 -1.61
CA THR A 29 15.73 -4.23 -0.50
C THR A 29 16.06 -3.48 0.79
N ASP A 30 17.34 -3.30 1.10
CA ASP A 30 17.78 -2.57 2.30
C ASP A 30 17.27 -1.13 2.29
N THR A 31 17.43 -0.42 1.16
CA THR A 31 16.97 0.96 0.98
C THR A 31 15.46 1.11 1.20
N PHE A 32 14.68 0.14 0.70
CA PHE A 32 13.24 0.11 0.90
C PHE A 32 12.87 -0.13 2.36
N ILE A 33 13.51 -1.10 3.02
CA ILE A 33 13.21 -1.45 4.42
C ILE A 33 13.50 -0.26 5.33
N GLU A 34 14.64 0.42 5.14
CA GLU A 34 15.01 1.60 5.92
C GLU A 34 13.98 2.73 5.75
N LEU A 35 13.58 3.04 4.52
CA LEU A 35 12.56 4.07 4.27
C LEU A 35 11.18 3.67 4.82
N LEU A 36 10.81 2.39 4.71
CA LEU A 36 9.54 1.89 5.23
C LEU A 36 9.48 2.02 6.75
N ILE A 37 10.54 1.62 7.45
CA ILE A 37 10.62 1.75 8.92
C ILE A 37 10.63 3.23 9.30
N GLY A 38 11.41 4.07 8.61
CA GLY A 38 11.42 5.52 8.85
C GLY A 38 10.04 6.15 8.66
N ALA A 39 9.30 5.71 7.64
CA ALA A 39 7.93 6.17 7.39
C ALA A 39 6.93 5.66 8.43
N MET A 40 7.10 4.43 8.93
CA MET A 40 6.27 3.90 10.01
C MET A 40 6.44 4.66 11.33
N LEU A 41 7.63 5.21 11.57
CA LEU A 41 7.96 5.95 12.79
C LEU A 41 7.59 7.44 12.71
N THR A 42 7.24 7.95 11.53
CA THR A 42 6.95 9.38 11.33
C THR A 42 5.48 9.62 10.98
N PRO A 43 4.83 10.63 11.60
CA PRO A 43 3.40 10.88 11.38
C PRO A 43 3.10 11.73 10.13
N THR A 44 4.13 12.33 9.53
CA THR A 44 3.98 13.39 8.51
C THR A 44 3.82 12.84 7.09
N GLY A 45 4.25 11.60 6.85
CA GLY A 45 4.24 10.99 5.51
C GLY A 45 5.27 11.59 4.54
N PHE A 46 6.16 12.48 4.99
CA PHE A 46 7.26 12.99 4.17
C PHE A 46 8.49 12.10 4.26
N VAL A 47 9.06 11.76 3.10
CA VAL A 47 10.26 10.92 3.00
C VAL A 47 11.46 11.54 3.74
N THR A 48 11.57 12.87 3.75
CA THR A 48 12.66 13.57 4.45
C THR A 48 12.62 13.32 5.95
N ASP A 49 11.43 13.33 6.55
CA ASP A 49 11.27 13.07 7.98
C ASP A 49 11.61 11.61 8.29
N ALA A 50 11.16 10.68 7.44
CA ALA A 50 11.52 9.27 7.52
C ALA A 50 13.05 9.06 7.46
N TYR A 51 13.74 9.80 6.58
CA TYR A 51 15.20 9.77 6.46
C TYR A 51 15.91 10.25 7.73
N LEU A 52 15.41 11.32 8.37
CA LEU A 52 16.01 11.89 9.57
C LEU A 52 15.71 11.07 10.84
N MET A 53 14.69 10.21 10.81
CA MET A 53 14.25 9.43 11.97
C MET A 53 15.16 8.24 12.31
N LEU A 54 15.88 7.71 11.31
CA LEU A 54 16.77 6.56 11.47
C LEU A 54 18.22 6.93 11.15
N THR A 55 19.14 6.18 11.73
CA THR A 55 20.54 6.17 11.29
C THR A 55 20.65 5.44 9.96
N MET A 56 20.42 6.16 8.87
CA MET A 56 20.44 5.63 7.51
C MET A 56 21.85 5.17 7.10
N ARG A 57 21.94 4.02 6.44
CA ARG A 57 23.23 3.47 5.98
C ARG A 57 23.83 4.28 4.83
N ASN A 58 22.99 4.84 3.96
CA ASN A 58 23.43 5.56 2.77
C ASN A 58 23.18 7.07 2.91
N HIS A 59 23.78 7.86 2.02
CA HIS A 59 23.44 9.27 1.91
C HIS A 59 22.06 9.48 1.24
N TRP A 60 21.38 10.56 1.60
CA TRP A 60 20.10 11.02 1.01
C TRP A 60 20.03 10.88 -0.52
N THR A 61 21.11 11.21 -1.22
CA THR A 61 21.18 11.13 -2.69
C THR A 61 20.91 9.72 -3.24
N SER A 62 21.23 8.66 -2.47
CA SER A 62 20.95 7.28 -2.85
C SER A 62 19.46 6.95 -2.75
N TYR A 63 18.79 7.36 -1.67
CA TYR A 63 17.35 7.19 -1.49
C TYR A 63 16.57 8.02 -2.51
N TYR A 64 17.00 9.26 -2.76
CA TYR A 64 16.40 10.12 -3.78
C TYR A 64 16.48 9.49 -5.18
N LYS A 65 17.66 9.01 -5.58
CA LYS A 65 17.82 8.29 -6.85
C LYS A 65 16.99 7.02 -6.90
N TRP A 66 16.89 6.29 -5.80
CA TRP A 66 16.07 5.08 -5.73
C TRP A 66 14.57 5.38 -5.91
N LEU A 67 14.07 6.48 -5.35
CA LEU A 67 12.67 6.90 -5.48
C LEU A 67 12.35 7.45 -6.88
N GLN A 68 13.21 8.30 -7.42
CA GLN A 68 12.92 9.02 -8.67
C GLN A 68 13.35 8.26 -9.93
N GLN A 69 14.50 7.56 -9.86
CA GLN A 69 15.16 6.94 -11.01
C GLN A 69 15.36 5.43 -10.83
N GLY A 70 14.78 4.85 -9.77
CA GLY A 70 14.93 3.44 -9.46
C GLY A 70 14.33 2.54 -10.53
N LYS A 71 15.06 1.49 -10.89
CA LYS A 71 14.59 0.43 -11.79
C LYS A 71 13.76 -0.61 -11.03
N TRP A 72 12.64 -0.19 -10.46
CA TRP A 72 11.68 -1.08 -9.80
C TRP A 72 10.25 -0.70 -10.20
N SER A 73 9.34 -1.68 -10.13
CA SER A 73 7.96 -1.47 -10.57
C SER A 73 7.07 -1.08 -9.39
N TRP A 74 6.59 0.17 -9.38
CA TRP A 74 5.56 0.62 -8.44
C TRP A 74 4.32 -0.30 -8.47
N LEU A 75 3.92 -0.74 -9.67
CA LEU A 75 2.78 -1.63 -9.86
C LEU A 75 3.04 -3.03 -9.28
N ALA A 76 4.26 -3.55 -9.34
CA ALA A 76 4.61 -4.82 -8.72
C ALA A 76 4.52 -4.73 -7.19
N LEU A 77 5.06 -3.66 -6.60
CA LEU A 77 4.99 -3.42 -5.16
C LEU A 77 3.54 -3.23 -4.70
N ALA A 78 2.73 -2.45 -5.42
CA ALA A 78 1.32 -2.25 -5.10
C ALA A 78 0.52 -3.56 -5.18
N ARG A 79 0.75 -4.41 -6.19
CA ARG A 79 0.14 -5.74 -6.29
C ARG A 79 0.54 -6.64 -5.13
N GLN A 80 1.82 -6.59 -4.74
CA GLN A 80 2.31 -7.37 -3.61
C GLN A 80 1.72 -6.89 -2.29
N PHE A 81 1.57 -5.58 -2.10
CA PHE A 81 0.87 -5.02 -0.95
C PHE A 81 -0.60 -5.46 -0.89
N MET A 82 -1.32 -5.41 -2.02
CA MET A 82 -2.71 -5.90 -2.07
C MET A 82 -2.81 -7.39 -1.71
N ARG A 83 -1.86 -8.22 -2.17
CA ARG A 83 -1.80 -9.64 -1.79
C ARG A 83 -1.57 -9.82 -0.30
N LEU A 84 -0.70 -9.01 0.30
CA LEU A 84 -0.45 -9.03 1.73
C LEU A 84 -1.72 -8.67 2.50
N VAL A 85 -2.40 -7.59 2.11
CA VAL A 85 -3.67 -7.17 2.73
C VAL A 85 -4.72 -8.28 2.63
N LEU A 86 -4.89 -8.89 1.45
CA LEU A 86 -5.85 -9.99 1.28
C LEU A 86 -5.49 -11.25 2.09
N ALA A 87 -4.20 -11.51 2.32
CA ALA A 87 -3.76 -12.63 3.15
C ALA A 87 -3.92 -12.34 4.66
N SER A 88 -3.73 -11.10 5.08
CA SER A 88 -3.84 -10.69 6.49
C SER A 88 -5.29 -10.44 6.92
N VAL A 89 -6.20 -10.15 5.99
CA VAL A 89 -7.61 -9.93 6.32
C VAL A 89 -8.35 -11.26 6.34
N THR A 90 -8.58 -11.76 7.55
CA THR A 90 -9.37 -12.98 7.83
C THR A 90 -10.87 -12.71 8.00
N HIS A 91 -11.32 -11.48 7.73
CA HIS A 91 -12.70 -11.05 7.98
C HIS A 91 -13.58 -11.24 6.75
N ASP A 92 -14.84 -11.63 6.95
CA ASP A 92 -15.82 -11.91 5.89
C ASP A 92 -16.18 -10.67 5.04
N VAL A 93 -15.96 -9.45 5.56
CA VAL A 93 -16.32 -8.20 4.88
C VAL A 93 -15.21 -7.17 4.99
N VAL A 94 -14.71 -6.69 3.85
CA VAL A 94 -13.69 -5.64 3.76
C VAL A 94 -14.28 -4.43 3.03
N HIS A 95 -14.26 -3.26 3.66
CA HIS A 95 -14.70 -2.01 3.03
C HIS A 95 -13.47 -1.27 2.51
N LEU A 96 -13.34 -1.11 1.19
CA LEU A 96 -12.28 -0.31 0.59
C LEU A 96 -12.84 1.06 0.24
N ALA A 97 -12.19 2.14 0.68
CA ALA A 97 -12.53 3.48 0.23
C ALA A 97 -11.44 3.98 -0.73
N ILE A 98 -11.81 4.39 -1.94
CA ILE A 98 -10.91 5.16 -2.81
C ILE A 98 -11.19 6.63 -2.58
N ILE A 99 -10.20 7.36 -2.09
CA ILE A 99 -10.28 8.81 -1.99
C ILE A 99 -9.70 9.39 -3.28
N THR A 100 -10.54 10.07 -4.05
CA THR A 100 -10.12 10.81 -5.25
C THR A 100 -10.19 12.30 -4.96
N ARG A 101 -9.30 13.10 -5.55
CA ARG A 101 -9.47 14.56 -5.54
C ARG A 101 -10.11 14.98 -6.86
N ARG A 102 -11.30 15.57 -6.78
CA ARG A 102 -11.94 16.17 -7.95
C ARG A 102 -11.14 17.40 -8.39
N THR A 103 -11.27 17.81 -9.65
CA THR A 103 -10.72 19.06 -10.19
C THR A 103 -11.11 20.30 -9.37
N SER A 104 -12.20 20.22 -8.59
CA SER A 104 -12.65 21.24 -7.61
C SER A 104 -11.87 21.25 -6.28
N LYS A 105 -10.77 20.49 -6.16
CA LYS A 105 -9.92 20.31 -4.96
C LYS A 105 -10.57 19.63 -3.75
N GLU A 106 -11.88 19.38 -3.77
CA GLU A 106 -12.53 18.62 -2.69
C GLU A 106 -12.19 17.12 -2.77
N PRO A 107 -11.78 16.50 -1.65
CA PRO A 107 -11.58 15.07 -1.57
C PRO A 107 -12.94 14.36 -1.57
N VAL A 108 -13.17 13.52 -2.58
CA VAL A 108 -14.35 12.66 -2.67
C VAL A 108 -13.92 11.23 -2.32
N ALA A 109 -14.41 10.73 -1.18
CA ALA A 109 -14.30 9.32 -0.84
C ALA A 109 -15.38 8.53 -1.57
N LEU A 110 -14.96 7.68 -2.50
CA LEU A 110 -15.82 6.69 -3.15
C LEU A 110 -15.72 5.39 -2.34
N PRO A 111 -16.75 4.99 -1.59
CA PRO A 111 -16.78 3.68 -0.96
C PRO A 111 -16.87 2.62 -2.07
N LEU A 112 -15.78 1.88 -2.27
CA LEU A 112 -15.80 0.65 -3.04
C LEU A 112 -16.18 -0.50 -2.10
N LEU A 113 -17.46 -0.86 -2.11
CA LEU A 113 -17.93 -2.09 -1.46
C LEU A 113 -17.37 -3.31 -2.22
N PHE A 114 -16.18 -3.76 -1.84
CA PHE A 114 -15.68 -5.08 -2.21
C PHE A 114 -16.22 -6.11 -1.22
N ARG A 115 -17.43 -6.59 -1.48
CA ARG A 115 -17.95 -7.77 -0.78
C ARG A 115 -17.17 -8.98 -1.32
N LEU A 116 -16.28 -9.58 -0.53
CA LEU A 116 -15.71 -10.90 -0.86
C LEU A 116 -16.87 -11.90 -0.84
N MET A 117 -17.30 -12.34 -2.03
CA MET A 117 -18.50 -13.16 -2.15
C MET A 117 -18.15 -14.65 -2.07
N PRO A 118 -18.96 -15.48 -1.40
CA PRO A 118 -18.73 -16.91 -1.31
C PRO A 118 -18.57 -17.53 -2.71
N ALA A 119 -17.58 -18.42 -2.88
CA ALA A 119 -17.28 -19.04 -4.17
C ALA A 119 -18.46 -19.80 -4.78
N SER A 120 -19.42 -20.24 -3.96
CA SER A 120 -20.59 -21.04 -4.32
C SER A 120 -21.84 -20.26 -4.74
N SER A 121 -21.90 -18.92 -4.57
CA SER A 121 -23.10 -18.15 -4.87
C SER A 121 -22.96 -17.30 -6.14
N ASN A 122 -23.60 -17.74 -7.23
CA ASN A 122 -23.58 -17.05 -8.52
C ASN A 122 -24.38 -15.73 -8.50
N THR A 123 -25.46 -15.66 -7.73
CA THR A 123 -26.26 -14.43 -7.53
C THR A 123 -25.44 -13.32 -6.90
N GLY A 124 -24.57 -13.68 -5.95
CA GLY A 124 -23.64 -12.74 -5.36
C GLY A 124 -22.70 -12.11 -6.40
N LYS A 125 -22.00 -12.97 -7.14
CA LYS A 125 -21.04 -12.53 -8.17
C LYS A 125 -21.68 -11.56 -9.18
N LEU A 126 -22.94 -11.80 -9.57
CA LEU A 126 -23.69 -10.92 -10.47
C LEU A 126 -24.05 -9.56 -9.85
N VAL A 127 -24.44 -9.52 -8.57
CA VAL A 127 -24.72 -8.27 -7.85
C VAL A 127 -23.44 -7.44 -7.68
N ALA A 128 -22.32 -8.07 -7.36
CA ALA A 128 -21.02 -7.41 -7.27
C ALA A 128 -20.58 -6.84 -8.63
N ALA A 129 -20.68 -7.64 -9.71
CA ALA A 129 -20.35 -7.19 -11.06
C ALA A 129 -21.22 -6.00 -11.50
N ASN A 130 -22.54 -6.07 -11.27
CA ASN A 130 -23.46 -4.98 -11.62
C ASN A 130 -23.19 -3.70 -10.79
N THR A 131 -22.80 -3.85 -9.53
CA THR A 131 -22.42 -2.71 -8.67
C THR A 131 -21.13 -2.06 -9.17
N LEU A 132 -20.17 -2.86 -9.64
CA LEU A 132 -18.90 -2.39 -10.20
C LEU A 132 -19.11 -1.66 -11.53
N VAL A 133 -19.96 -2.19 -12.41
CA VAL A 133 -20.37 -1.54 -13.67
C VAL A 133 -21.04 -0.19 -13.39
N ARG A 134 -21.91 -0.09 -12.38
CA ARG A 134 -22.57 1.18 -12.01
C ARG A 134 -21.60 2.20 -11.44
N ALA A 135 -20.67 1.77 -10.58
CA ALA A 135 -19.64 2.63 -10.03
C ALA A 135 -18.73 3.19 -11.14
N VAL A 136 -18.31 2.33 -12.08
CA VAL A 136 -17.49 2.71 -13.23
C VAL A 136 -18.26 3.63 -14.19
N GLN A 137 -19.52 3.34 -14.51
CA GLN A 137 -20.37 4.23 -15.32
C GLN A 137 -20.53 5.63 -14.70
N SER A 138 -20.62 5.73 -13.36
CA SER A 138 -20.71 7.01 -12.67
C SER A 138 -19.44 7.86 -12.85
N LEU A 139 -18.28 7.21 -12.96
CA LEU A 139 -16.98 7.85 -13.21
C LEU A 139 -16.91 8.43 -14.63
N PHE A 140 -17.52 7.75 -15.61
CA PHE A 140 -17.53 8.18 -17.01
C PHE A 140 -18.57 9.27 -17.34
N ARG A 141 -19.60 9.48 -16.50
CA ARG A 141 -20.59 10.56 -16.70
C ARG A 141 -20.01 11.98 -16.58
N GLY A 142 -18.81 12.14 -16.01
CA GLY A 142 -18.09 13.41 -15.91
C GLY A 142 -17.09 13.68 -17.04
N LEU A 143 -16.84 12.69 -17.91
CA LEU A 143 -15.96 12.84 -19.07
C LEU A 143 -16.80 13.24 -20.27
N ARG A 144 -16.79 14.53 -20.63
CA ARG A 144 -17.24 14.95 -21.96
C ARG A 144 -16.19 14.47 -22.96
N VAL A 145 -16.54 13.46 -23.76
CA VAL A 145 -15.87 13.15 -25.03
C VAL A 145 -16.40 14.10 -26.09
#